data_AF-Y0KDP8-F1
#
_entry.id   AF-Y0KDP8-F1
#
_cell.length_a   1.000
_cell.length_b   1.000
_cell.length_c   1.000
_cell.angle_alpha   90.00
_cell.angle_beta   90.00
_cell.angle_gamma   90.00
#
_symmetry.space_group_name_H-M   'P 1'
#
loop_
_entity.id
_entity.type
_entity.pdbx_description
1 polymer ?
#
loop_
_entity_poly.entity_id
_entity_poly.type
_entity_poly.pdbx_seq_one_letter_code
_entity_poly.pdbx_strand_id
1 'polypeptide(L)'
;MVKVSSIGYAVRTTSLSTLFPIKLGHAHQLVAAALGYKSLAALQFSEPDDALTDDAKHFILDLDLLSQRAQQLNLNNSLSDLESLIKSGISQFVINSKFYKSMDDFLYPHVSDIVDDTVLNDERTTSQMGLTNGDGVDEIYIPIDYLELDELPPVGQQLDLELEGHISMGIDSERPYSGHKIFVRALLRLKRTGKFNFADPECEITDVYLDLDWGDDEIVHSKISLSEALSDELGIELSEARTLVDADYITNESEDGLIHNYVFDFTHHASPEIANKLRAKYRSLNVTVPPWFFENMMRG
;
A
#
# COMPACT_ATOMS: atom_id res chain seq x y z
N MET A 1 8.34 25.01 -9.84
CA MET A 1 6.91 24.87 -9.53
C MET A 1 6.09 24.94 -10.82
N VAL A 2 5.23 23.95 -11.09
CA VAL A 2 4.43 23.84 -12.33
C VAL A 2 2.98 24.18 -12.03
N LYS A 3 2.45 25.25 -12.63
CA LYS A 3 1.03 25.60 -12.46
C LYS A 3 0.12 24.54 -13.09
N VAL A 4 -0.95 24.17 -12.38
CA VAL A 4 -1.94 23.22 -12.91
C VAL A 4 -2.62 23.74 -14.19
N SER A 5 -2.70 25.07 -14.37
CA SER A 5 -3.18 25.68 -15.62
C SER A 5 -2.34 25.29 -16.85
N SER A 6 -1.03 25.08 -16.67
CA SER A 6 -0.11 24.65 -17.74
C SER A 6 -0.39 23.20 -18.16
N ILE A 7 -0.71 22.34 -17.19
CA ILE A 7 -1.14 20.95 -17.43
C ILE A 7 -2.43 20.94 -18.26
N GLY A 8 -3.43 21.75 -17.90
CA GLY A 8 -4.67 21.83 -18.69
C GLY A 8 -4.45 22.36 -20.11
N TYR A 9 -3.48 23.25 -20.32
CA TYR A 9 -3.08 23.67 -21.67
C TYR A 9 -2.43 22.52 -22.46
N ALA A 10 -1.55 21.75 -21.83
CA ALA A 10 -0.93 20.56 -22.43
C ALA A 10 -2.00 19.52 -22.81
N VAL A 11 -2.91 19.20 -21.88
CA VAL A 11 -4.05 18.29 -22.12
C VAL A 11 -4.88 18.75 -23.31
N ARG A 12 -5.25 20.04 -23.35
CA ARG A 12 -5.97 20.62 -24.49
C ARG A 12 -5.19 20.43 -25.79
N THR A 13 -3.89 20.70 -25.77
CA THR A 13 -3.04 20.62 -26.97
C THR A 13 -2.93 19.19 -27.48
N THR A 14 -2.68 18.22 -26.59
CA THR A 14 -2.66 16.79 -26.91
C THR A 14 -4.02 16.31 -27.42
N SER A 15 -5.13 16.81 -26.86
CA SER A 15 -6.47 16.39 -27.30
C SER A 15 -6.80 16.78 -28.75
N LEU A 16 -6.11 17.76 -29.34
CA LEU A 16 -6.39 18.20 -30.72
C LEU A 16 -6.10 17.13 -31.77
N SER A 17 -5.26 16.14 -31.46
CA SER A 17 -4.98 14.99 -32.33
C SER A 17 -5.94 13.81 -32.12
N THR A 18 -6.90 13.92 -31.19
CA THR A 18 -7.90 12.87 -30.89
C THR A 18 -9.20 13.10 -31.64
N LEU A 19 -10.08 12.08 -31.66
CA LEU A 19 -11.39 12.16 -32.30
C LEU A 19 -12.31 13.22 -31.68
N PHE A 20 -12.15 13.50 -30.38
CA PHE A 20 -12.97 14.45 -29.62
C PHE A 20 -12.08 15.50 -28.93
N PRO A 21 -11.71 16.59 -29.62
CA PRO A 21 -10.91 17.65 -29.06
C PRO A 21 -11.57 18.36 -27.87
N ILE A 22 -10.76 18.69 -26.85
CA ILE A 22 -11.23 19.28 -25.60
C ILE A 22 -10.97 20.79 -25.60
N LYS A 23 -12.00 21.57 -25.25
CA LYS A 23 -11.86 23.03 -25.06
C LYS A 23 -10.98 23.33 -23.86
N LEU A 24 -10.21 24.42 -23.90
CA LEU A 24 -9.26 24.76 -22.84
C LEU A 24 -9.89 24.83 -21.44
N GLY A 25 -11.03 25.52 -21.29
CA GLY A 25 -11.71 25.59 -20.00
C GLY A 25 -12.25 24.26 -19.49
N HIS A 26 -12.55 23.31 -20.39
CA HIS A 26 -12.92 21.94 -20.01
C HIS A 26 -11.68 21.16 -19.57
N ALA A 27 -10.56 21.30 -20.29
CA ALA A 27 -9.30 20.67 -19.92
C ALA A 27 -8.85 21.08 -18.52
N HIS A 28 -8.95 22.38 -18.17
CA HIS A 28 -8.66 22.84 -16.79
C HIS A 28 -9.57 22.19 -15.75
N GLN A 29 -10.86 22.04 -16.04
CA GLN A 29 -11.80 21.37 -15.12
C GLN A 29 -11.53 19.87 -14.98
N LEU A 30 -11.16 19.19 -16.06
CA LEU A 30 -10.81 17.77 -16.04
C LEU A 30 -9.52 17.52 -15.25
N VAL A 31 -8.50 18.37 -15.41
CA VAL A 31 -7.28 18.27 -14.61
C VAL A 31 -7.59 18.50 -13.13
N ALA A 32 -8.38 19.52 -12.79
CA ALA A 32 -8.80 19.74 -11.40
C ALA A 32 -9.54 18.51 -10.83
N ALA A 33 -10.47 17.94 -11.61
CA ALA A 33 -11.20 16.74 -11.21
C ALA A 33 -10.29 15.52 -11.02
N ALA A 34 -9.35 15.28 -11.95
CA ALA A 34 -8.40 14.17 -11.85
C ALA A 34 -7.46 14.30 -10.64
N LEU A 35 -7.18 15.52 -10.18
CA LEU A 35 -6.41 15.79 -8.97
C LEU A 35 -7.27 15.80 -7.68
N GLY A 36 -8.54 15.36 -7.76
CA GLY A 36 -9.44 15.22 -6.62
C GLY A 36 -10.21 16.50 -6.23
N TYR A 37 -10.26 17.53 -7.09
CA TYR A 37 -10.98 18.77 -6.79
C TYR A 37 -12.37 18.80 -7.43
N LYS A 38 -13.38 19.09 -6.60
CA LYS A 38 -14.78 19.20 -7.04
C LYS A 38 -15.02 20.34 -8.03
N SER A 39 -14.09 21.27 -8.21
CA SER A 39 -14.14 22.27 -9.28
C SER A 39 -12.78 22.92 -9.52
N LEU A 40 -12.62 23.59 -10.65
CA LEU A 40 -11.45 24.43 -10.92
C LEU A 40 -11.32 25.56 -9.89
N ALA A 41 -12.43 26.12 -9.43
CA ALA A 41 -12.42 27.14 -8.39
C ALA A 41 -11.89 26.57 -7.06
N ALA A 42 -12.30 25.35 -6.69
CA ALA A 42 -11.80 24.70 -5.48
C ALA A 42 -10.28 24.54 -5.52
N LEU A 43 -9.72 24.08 -6.65
CA LEU A 43 -8.28 24.01 -6.85
C LEU A 43 -7.60 25.39 -6.69
N GLN A 44 -8.17 26.43 -7.29
CA GLN A 44 -7.62 27.79 -7.24
C GLN A 44 -7.68 28.43 -5.86
N PHE A 45 -8.63 28.03 -5.01
CA PHE A 45 -8.75 28.49 -3.63
C PHE A 45 -7.92 27.69 -2.63
N SER A 46 -7.34 26.56 -3.06
CA SER A 46 -6.56 25.65 -2.22
C SER A 46 -5.07 26.00 -2.17
N GLU A 47 -4.64 27.27 -2.26
CA GLU A 47 -3.21 27.62 -2.16
C GLU A 47 -2.56 26.92 -0.94
N PRO A 48 -1.45 26.16 -1.11
CA PRO A 48 -0.50 26.16 -2.24
C PRO A 48 -0.79 25.16 -3.39
N ASP A 49 -1.97 24.54 -3.45
CA ASP A 49 -2.22 23.37 -4.30
C ASP A 49 -2.48 23.67 -5.79
N ASP A 50 -2.51 24.95 -6.19
CA ASP A 50 -2.71 25.39 -7.58
C ASP A 50 -1.46 25.16 -8.47
N ALA A 51 -0.37 24.68 -7.85
CA ALA A 51 0.84 24.30 -8.52
C ALA A 51 1.46 23.02 -7.92
N LEU A 52 2.12 22.25 -8.78
CA LEU A 52 2.95 21.13 -8.38
C LEU A 52 4.32 21.67 -7.93
N THR A 53 4.80 21.16 -6.80
CA THR A 53 6.19 21.35 -6.38
C THR A 53 7.16 20.62 -7.30
N ASP A 54 8.43 21.03 -7.32
CA ASP A 54 9.42 20.49 -8.27
C ASP A 54 9.82 19.03 -7.99
N ASP A 55 9.52 18.53 -6.79
CA ASP A 55 9.74 17.17 -6.34
C ASP A 55 8.52 16.26 -6.50
N ALA A 56 7.39 16.76 -7.03
CA ALA A 56 6.23 15.93 -7.33
C ALA A 56 6.58 14.80 -8.31
N LYS A 57 6.22 13.56 -7.99
CA LYS A 57 6.51 12.38 -8.83
C LYS A 57 5.38 11.38 -8.90
N HIS A 58 4.67 11.16 -7.80
CA HIS A 58 3.61 10.16 -7.69
C HIS A 58 2.25 10.85 -7.68
N PHE A 59 1.34 10.40 -8.54
CA PHE A 59 0.01 11.01 -8.71
C PHE A 59 -1.07 9.94 -8.55
N ILE A 60 -1.96 10.11 -7.57
CA ILE A 60 -3.15 9.28 -7.44
C ILE A 60 -4.30 10.01 -8.13
N LEU A 61 -4.79 9.44 -9.24
CA LEU A 61 -5.80 10.09 -10.07
C LEU A 61 -7.22 9.69 -9.61
N ASP A 62 -8.05 10.70 -9.31
CA ASP A 62 -9.47 10.50 -9.00
C ASP A 62 -10.27 10.28 -10.30
N LEU A 63 -10.29 9.02 -10.75
CA LEU A 63 -10.93 8.61 -12.00
C LEU A 63 -12.47 8.73 -11.93
N ASP A 64 -13.05 8.57 -10.74
CA ASP A 64 -14.49 8.73 -10.55
C ASP A 64 -14.89 10.19 -10.70
N LEU A 65 -14.18 11.11 -10.06
CA LEU A 65 -14.43 12.54 -10.19
C LEU A 65 -14.14 13.04 -11.60
N LEU A 66 -13.11 12.50 -12.26
CA LEU A 66 -12.82 12.76 -13.68
C LEU A 66 -13.99 12.34 -14.57
N SER A 67 -14.51 11.13 -14.37
CA SER A 67 -15.66 10.59 -15.10
C SER A 67 -16.92 11.44 -14.89
N GLN A 68 -17.24 11.76 -13.63
CA GLN A 68 -18.36 12.64 -13.29
C GLN A 68 -18.22 14.01 -13.93
N ARG A 69 -17.01 14.59 -13.92
CA ARG A 69 -16.76 15.90 -14.55
C ARG A 69 -16.91 15.83 -16.07
N ALA A 70 -16.43 14.78 -16.71
CA ALA A 70 -16.58 14.60 -18.15
C ALA A 70 -18.06 14.53 -18.57
N GLN A 71 -18.88 13.82 -17.79
CA GLN A 71 -20.33 13.73 -17.99
C GLN A 71 -21.00 15.10 -17.84
N GLN A 72 -20.69 15.85 -16.78
CA GLN A 72 -21.23 17.21 -16.56
C GLN A 72 -20.88 18.18 -17.72
N LEU A 73 -19.72 17.98 -18.34
CA LEU A 73 -19.25 18.78 -19.48
C LEU A 73 -19.75 18.26 -20.84
N ASN A 74 -20.56 17.20 -20.86
CA ASN A 74 -21.08 16.54 -22.06
C ASN A 74 -19.97 16.17 -23.06
N LEU A 75 -18.88 15.57 -22.56
CA LEU A 75 -17.77 15.10 -23.40
C LEU A 75 -18.03 13.67 -23.90
N ASN A 76 -17.66 13.40 -25.15
CA ASN A 76 -17.79 12.09 -25.78
C ASN A 76 -16.54 11.21 -25.62
N ASN A 77 -15.50 11.72 -24.95
CA ASN A 77 -14.27 10.98 -24.68
C ASN A 77 -14.54 9.81 -23.72
N SER A 78 -13.94 8.65 -23.97
CA SER A 78 -13.95 7.56 -23.00
C SER A 78 -13.10 7.91 -21.77
N LEU A 79 -13.37 7.28 -20.62
CA LEU A 79 -12.57 7.50 -19.41
C LEU A 79 -11.09 7.16 -19.64
N SER A 80 -10.79 6.09 -20.37
CA SER A 80 -9.42 5.70 -20.73
C SER A 80 -8.71 6.74 -21.60
N ASP A 81 -9.42 7.37 -22.54
CA ASP A 81 -8.85 8.44 -23.36
C ASP A 81 -8.54 9.66 -22.50
N LEU A 82 -9.45 10.02 -21.59
CA LEU A 82 -9.26 11.13 -20.67
C LEU A 82 -8.09 10.88 -19.72
N GLU A 83 -8.02 9.69 -19.11
CA GLU A 83 -6.91 9.28 -18.27
C GLU A 83 -5.57 9.39 -19.03
N SER A 84 -5.50 8.87 -20.26
CA SER A 84 -4.30 8.96 -21.10
C SER A 84 -3.90 10.41 -21.39
N LEU A 85 -4.86 11.28 -21.70
CA LEU A 85 -4.62 12.70 -21.94
C LEU A 85 -4.11 13.42 -20.70
N ILE A 86 -4.68 13.13 -19.51
CA ILE A 86 -4.25 13.71 -18.24
C ILE A 86 -2.82 13.26 -17.91
N LYS A 87 -2.53 11.96 -17.97
CA LYS A 87 -1.19 11.41 -17.74
C LYS A 87 -0.16 12.05 -18.67
N SER A 88 -0.46 12.11 -19.98
CA SER A 88 0.41 12.75 -20.97
C SER A 88 0.64 14.24 -20.67
N GLY A 89 -0.40 14.96 -20.24
CA GLY A 89 -0.29 16.37 -19.87
C GLY A 89 0.60 16.60 -18.65
N ILE A 90 0.54 15.72 -17.64
CA ILE A 90 1.39 15.79 -16.44
C ILE A 90 2.84 15.43 -16.79
N SER A 91 3.06 14.34 -17.54
CA SER A 91 4.41 13.88 -17.90
C SER A 91 5.20 14.84 -18.80
N GLN A 92 4.55 15.83 -19.42
CA GLN A 92 5.26 16.91 -20.12
C GLN A 92 6.05 17.83 -19.19
N PHE A 93 5.63 17.92 -17.93
CA PHE A 93 6.23 18.82 -16.94
C PHE A 93 6.92 18.07 -15.80
N VAL A 94 6.51 16.84 -15.53
CA VAL A 94 7.02 16.03 -14.43
C VAL A 94 7.74 14.81 -15.00
N ILE A 95 9.07 14.84 -14.90
CA ILE A 95 9.93 13.76 -15.39
C ILE A 95 9.74 12.53 -14.49
N ASN A 96 9.61 11.35 -15.10
CA ASN A 96 9.41 10.07 -14.41
C ASN A 96 8.15 10.05 -13.53
N SER A 97 7.12 10.82 -13.90
CA SER A 97 5.82 10.80 -13.21
C SER A 97 5.23 9.39 -13.21
N LYS A 98 4.81 8.91 -12.03
CA LYS A 98 4.08 7.65 -11.84
C LYS A 98 2.62 7.93 -11.47
N PHE A 99 1.72 7.05 -11.89
CA PHE A 99 0.28 7.24 -11.72
C PHE A 99 -0.38 6.00 -11.11
N TYR A 100 -1.22 6.24 -10.11
CA TYR A 100 -1.93 5.23 -9.32
C TYR A 100 -3.43 5.51 -9.36
N LYS A 101 -4.27 4.50 -9.16
CA LYS A 101 -5.73 4.65 -9.17
C LYS A 101 -6.32 4.87 -7.79
N SER A 102 -5.61 4.44 -6.75
CA SER A 102 -5.98 4.58 -5.35
C SER A 102 -4.75 4.86 -4.47
N MET A 103 -4.99 5.19 -3.20
CA MET A 103 -3.93 5.22 -2.19
C MET A 103 -3.32 3.83 -2.00
N ASP A 104 -4.16 2.79 -2.01
CA ASP A 104 -3.70 1.40 -1.87
C ASP A 104 -2.74 1.03 -2.99
N ASP A 105 -3.04 1.33 -4.25
CA ASP A 105 -2.14 1.08 -5.39
C ASP A 105 -0.78 1.79 -5.23
N PHE A 106 -0.75 2.90 -4.51
CA PHE A 106 0.48 3.66 -4.23
C PHE A 106 1.25 3.06 -3.05
N LEU A 107 0.58 2.79 -1.93
CA LEU A 107 1.21 2.18 -0.75
C LEU A 107 1.68 0.75 -1.06
N TYR A 108 0.83 0.00 -1.76
CA TYR A 108 0.99 -1.40 -2.12
C TYR A 108 0.79 -1.60 -3.64
N PRO A 109 1.82 -2.00 -4.41
CA PRO A 109 3.12 -2.51 -3.97
C PRO A 109 4.22 -1.43 -3.90
N HIS A 110 3.97 -0.18 -4.30
CA HIS A 110 5.11 0.70 -4.60
C HIS A 110 5.89 1.15 -3.35
N VAL A 111 5.21 1.64 -2.31
CA VAL A 111 5.89 2.05 -1.08
C VAL A 111 6.42 0.83 -0.33
N SER A 112 5.66 -0.28 -0.28
CA SER A 112 6.11 -1.53 0.33
C SER A 112 7.41 -2.05 -0.33
N ASP A 113 7.53 -2.02 -1.66
CA ASP A 113 8.76 -2.43 -2.35
C ASP A 113 9.98 -1.57 -1.93
N ILE A 114 9.78 -0.27 -1.68
CA ILE A 114 10.84 0.62 -1.19
C ILE A 114 11.25 0.24 0.22
N VAL A 115 10.27 -0.07 1.09
CA VAL A 115 10.53 -0.52 2.46
C VAL A 115 11.30 -1.84 2.43
N ASP A 116 10.83 -2.83 1.69
CA ASP A 116 11.48 -4.14 1.57
C ASP A 116 12.92 -4.03 1.06
N ASP A 117 13.15 -3.26 -0.01
CA ASP A 117 14.49 -3.04 -0.57
C ASP A 117 15.40 -2.32 0.44
N THR A 118 14.87 -1.32 1.16
CA THR A 118 15.62 -0.61 2.20
C THR A 118 16.04 -1.55 3.33
N VAL A 119 15.10 -2.40 3.76
CA VAL A 119 15.30 -3.34 4.87
C VAL A 119 16.34 -4.40 4.49
N LEU A 120 16.22 -5.01 3.31
CA LEU A 120 17.14 -6.05 2.84
C LEU A 120 18.57 -5.55 2.63
N ASN A 121 18.73 -4.29 2.24
CA ASN A 121 20.03 -3.70 1.95
C ASN A 121 20.64 -2.91 3.12
N ASP A 122 19.97 -2.79 4.27
CA ASP A 122 20.53 -2.12 5.45
C ASP A 122 21.62 -2.96 6.13
N GLU A 123 22.73 -2.31 6.50
CA GLU A 123 23.89 -2.98 7.11
C GLU A 123 23.57 -3.60 8.48
N ARG A 124 22.66 -3.00 9.27
CA ARG A 124 22.25 -3.55 10.57
C ARG A 124 21.38 -4.77 10.36
N THR A 125 20.44 -4.71 9.42
CA THR A 125 19.60 -5.85 9.04
C THR A 125 20.44 -7.04 8.58
N THR A 126 21.34 -6.81 7.63
CA THR A 126 22.24 -7.86 7.12
C THR A 126 23.15 -8.44 8.20
N SER A 127 23.60 -7.62 9.15
CA SER A 127 24.35 -8.10 10.31
C SER A 127 23.51 -9.00 11.21
N GLN A 128 22.26 -8.64 11.54
CA GLN A 128 21.37 -9.48 12.35
C GLN A 128 20.98 -10.77 11.63
N MET A 129 20.73 -10.73 10.31
CA MET A 129 20.50 -11.94 9.50
C MET A 129 21.66 -12.93 9.62
N GLY A 130 22.91 -12.44 9.66
CA GLY A 130 24.09 -13.28 9.84
C GLY A 130 24.22 -13.96 11.22
N LEU A 131 23.45 -13.52 12.23
CA LEU A 131 23.44 -14.14 13.57
C LEU A 131 22.41 -15.27 13.71
N THR A 132 21.44 -15.33 12.79
CA THR A 132 20.43 -16.38 12.74
C THR A 132 21.01 -17.71 12.29
N ASN A 133 20.32 -18.82 12.56
CA ASN A 133 20.60 -20.10 11.90
C ASN A 133 19.87 -20.20 10.56
N GLY A 134 19.69 -19.07 9.88
CA GLY A 134 18.93 -18.93 8.66
C GLY A 134 19.63 -19.49 7.42
N ASP A 135 18.89 -20.08 6.48
CA ASP A 135 19.38 -20.43 5.13
C ASP A 135 18.94 -19.43 4.03
N GLY A 136 18.17 -18.42 4.41
CA GLY A 136 17.71 -17.35 3.54
C GLY A 136 16.59 -16.53 4.19
N VAL A 137 16.21 -15.42 3.57
CA VAL A 137 15.01 -14.67 3.94
C VAL A 137 13.80 -15.47 3.47
N ASP A 138 12.89 -15.76 4.40
CA ASP A 138 11.64 -16.44 4.14
C ASP A 138 10.50 -15.42 3.98
N GLU A 139 10.34 -14.51 4.95
CA GLU A 139 9.33 -13.43 4.91
C GLU A 139 9.91 -12.08 5.30
N ILE A 140 9.40 -11.02 4.69
CA ILE A 140 9.49 -9.65 5.20
C ILE A 140 8.06 -9.22 5.51
N TYR A 141 7.78 -8.94 6.77
CA TYR A 141 6.47 -8.49 7.22
C TYR A 141 6.61 -7.16 7.95
N ILE A 142 6.48 -6.08 7.21
CA ILE A 142 6.50 -4.70 7.72
C ILE A 142 5.23 -4.02 7.18
N PRO A 143 4.10 -4.13 7.89
CA PRO A 143 2.86 -3.50 7.46
C PRO A 143 2.98 -1.96 7.45
N ILE A 144 2.23 -1.33 6.57
CA ILE A 144 2.05 0.11 6.46
C ILE A 144 0.57 0.37 6.71
N ASP A 145 0.26 1.04 7.81
CA ASP A 145 -1.11 1.37 8.16
C ASP A 145 -1.82 2.11 7.01
N TYR A 146 -3.11 1.82 6.82
CA TYR A 146 -3.95 2.56 5.88
C TYR A 146 -3.95 4.06 6.21
N LEU A 147 -3.85 4.90 5.17
CA LEU A 147 -3.83 6.36 5.31
C LEU A 147 -5.08 6.98 4.72
N GLU A 148 -5.87 7.64 5.57
CA GLU A 148 -6.98 8.48 5.11
C GLU A 148 -6.51 9.88 4.67
N LEU A 149 -7.26 10.51 3.76
CA LEU A 149 -6.90 11.81 3.19
C LEU A 149 -6.81 12.93 4.24
N ASP A 150 -7.62 12.85 5.29
CA ASP A 150 -7.68 13.82 6.39
C ASP A 150 -6.58 13.61 7.43
N GLU A 151 -5.96 12.43 7.46
CA GLU A 151 -4.75 12.13 8.23
C GLU A 151 -3.48 12.67 7.55
N LEU A 152 -3.54 12.90 6.24
CA LEU A 152 -2.39 13.44 5.49
C LEU A 152 -2.12 14.90 5.89
N PRO A 153 -0.84 15.26 6.08
CA PRO A 153 -0.47 16.62 6.45
C PRO A 153 -0.78 17.60 5.31
N PRO A 154 -0.78 18.92 5.58
CA PRO A 154 -0.93 19.93 4.53
C PRO A 154 0.07 19.78 3.39
N VAL A 155 -0.28 20.28 2.20
CA VAL A 155 0.61 20.25 1.04
C VAL A 155 1.93 20.98 1.32
N GLY A 156 3.03 20.38 0.89
CA GLY A 156 4.40 20.82 1.15
C GLY A 156 5.00 20.25 2.45
N GLN A 157 4.20 19.62 3.31
CA GLN A 157 4.67 18.98 4.53
C GLN A 157 4.93 17.48 4.33
N GLN A 158 5.62 16.90 5.30
CA GLN A 158 6.02 15.51 5.34
C GLN A 158 5.21 14.77 6.42
N LEU A 159 4.76 13.57 6.08
CA LEU A 159 4.20 12.61 7.02
C LEU A 159 5.31 11.62 7.39
N ASP A 160 5.52 11.44 8.68
CA ASP A 160 6.49 10.51 9.24
C ASP A 160 5.70 9.35 9.87
N LEU A 161 5.94 8.14 9.38
CA LEU A 161 5.29 6.90 9.81
C LEU A 161 6.34 5.98 10.42
N GLU A 162 6.18 5.67 11.70
CA GLU A 162 6.97 4.64 12.37
C GLU A 162 6.42 3.28 11.98
N LEU A 163 7.21 2.51 11.24
CA LEU A 163 6.88 1.15 10.85
C LEU A 163 7.55 0.18 11.81
N GLU A 164 6.77 -0.78 12.32
CA GLU A 164 7.30 -1.93 13.04
C GLU A 164 6.98 -3.19 12.25
N GLY A 165 7.95 -4.08 12.15
CA GLY A 165 7.80 -5.34 11.45
C GLY A 165 8.86 -6.34 11.83
N HIS A 166 8.91 -7.45 11.11
CA HIS A 166 9.96 -8.43 11.27
C HIS A 166 10.35 -9.07 9.94
N ILE A 167 11.53 -9.67 9.93
CA ILE A 167 12.02 -10.56 8.89
C ILE A 167 12.10 -11.95 9.49
N SER A 168 11.47 -12.90 8.84
CA SER A 168 11.58 -14.32 9.18
C SER A 168 12.58 -14.98 8.25
N MET A 169 13.54 -15.70 8.81
CA MET A 169 14.56 -16.47 8.11
C MET A 169 14.13 -17.94 8.03
N GLY A 170 14.49 -18.62 6.94
CA GLY A 170 14.29 -20.07 6.82
C GLY A 170 15.16 -20.82 7.82
N ILE A 171 14.60 -21.75 8.60
CA ILE A 171 15.34 -22.45 9.65
C ILE A 171 16.21 -23.56 9.06
N ASP A 172 17.54 -23.44 9.17
CA ASP A 172 18.48 -24.52 8.80
C ASP A 172 18.47 -25.61 9.88
N SER A 173 17.81 -26.74 9.60
CA SER A 173 17.73 -27.89 10.52
C SER A 173 19.05 -28.63 10.75
N GLU A 174 20.07 -28.36 9.92
CA GLU A 174 21.40 -28.96 10.05
C GLU A 174 22.30 -28.17 11.01
N ARG A 175 21.86 -27.00 11.48
CA ARG A 175 22.60 -26.14 12.42
C ARG A 175 21.89 -26.05 13.78
N PRO A 176 22.66 -25.84 14.87
CA PRO A 176 22.07 -25.44 16.14
C PRO A 176 21.25 -24.16 15.96
N TYR A 177 20.06 -24.15 16.54
CA TYR A 177 19.15 -23.03 16.47
C TYR A 177 19.74 -21.80 17.20
N SER A 178 19.75 -20.64 16.54
CA SER A 178 20.26 -19.38 17.09
C SER A 178 19.34 -18.19 16.80
N GLY A 179 18.05 -18.46 16.61
CA GLY A 179 17.05 -17.47 16.23
C GLY A 179 16.79 -17.46 14.73
N HIS A 180 15.55 -17.14 14.36
CA HIS A 180 15.09 -17.05 12.97
C HIS A 180 14.24 -15.82 12.68
N LYS A 181 13.99 -14.96 13.67
CA LYS A 181 13.21 -13.73 13.51
C LYS A 181 14.04 -12.51 13.87
N ILE A 182 13.91 -11.45 13.08
CA ILE A 182 14.60 -10.19 13.29
C ILE A 182 13.55 -9.10 13.30
N PHE A 183 13.44 -8.36 14.39
CA PHE A 183 12.56 -7.21 14.47
C PHE A 183 13.21 -6.00 13.82
N VAL A 184 12.40 -5.27 13.06
CA VAL A 184 12.81 -4.08 12.34
C VAL A 184 11.89 -2.94 12.72
N ARG A 185 12.50 -1.78 13.00
CA ARG A 185 11.81 -0.50 13.04
C ARG A 185 12.33 0.39 11.93
N ALA A 186 11.43 1.02 11.20
CA ALA A 186 11.77 1.95 10.15
C ALA A 186 10.94 3.23 10.27
N LEU A 187 11.46 4.32 9.72
CA LEU A 187 10.74 5.57 9.56
C LEU A 187 10.50 5.80 8.08
N LEU A 188 9.24 5.72 7.68
CA LEU A 188 8.78 6.04 6.33
C LEU A 188 8.35 7.51 6.27
N ARG A 189 8.91 8.25 5.32
CA ARG A 189 8.64 9.68 5.10
C ARG A 189 7.92 9.85 3.78
N LEU A 190 6.70 10.37 3.83
CA LEU A 190 5.88 10.69 2.68
C LEU A 190 5.66 12.19 2.58
N LYS A 191 6.30 12.84 1.61
CA LYS A 191 6.11 14.27 1.38
C LYS A 191 4.96 14.53 0.42
N ARG A 192 3.95 15.26 0.89
CA ARG A 192 2.79 15.65 0.10
C ARG A 192 3.12 16.85 -0.79
N THR A 193 2.89 16.73 -2.09
CA THR A 193 3.17 17.76 -3.11
C THR A 193 1.91 18.32 -3.78
N GLY A 194 0.75 17.77 -3.42
CA GLY A 194 -0.59 18.25 -3.80
C GLY A 194 -1.64 17.42 -3.06
N LYS A 195 -2.94 17.62 -3.37
CA LYS A 195 -4.01 16.89 -2.67
C LYS A 195 -3.81 15.36 -2.67
N PHE A 196 -3.41 14.80 -3.79
CA PHE A 196 -3.15 13.37 -3.99
C PHE A 196 -1.85 13.15 -4.78
N ASN A 197 -0.85 14.00 -4.52
CA ASN A 197 0.45 13.93 -5.17
C ASN A 197 1.55 13.84 -4.12
N PHE A 198 2.58 13.03 -4.37
CA PHE A 198 3.68 12.81 -3.44
C PHE A 198 5.04 12.96 -4.14
N ALA A 199 6.05 13.34 -3.37
CA ALA A 199 7.45 13.16 -3.76
C ALA A 199 7.85 11.69 -3.63
N ASP A 200 9.08 11.34 -3.98
CA ASP A 200 9.57 9.98 -3.73
C ASP A 200 9.50 9.65 -2.23
N PRO A 201 8.93 8.50 -1.86
CA PRO A 201 9.00 7.98 -0.49
C PRO A 201 10.45 7.79 -0.07
N GLU A 202 10.75 8.11 1.19
CA GLU A 202 12.03 7.81 1.81
C GLU A 202 11.81 6.87 2.99
N CYS A 203 12.56 5.78 3.06
CA CYS A 203 12.54 4.86 4.19
C CYS A 203 13.92 4.84 4.84
N GLU A 204 13.95 4.88 6.17
CA GLU A 204 15.18 4.79 6.95
C GLU A 204 14.99 3.78 8.07
N ILE A 205 15.89 2.79 8.16
CA ILE A 205 15.89 1.87 9.29
C ILE A 205 16.33 2.62 10.54
N THR A 206 15.53 2.57 11.60
CA THR A 206 15.83 3.23 12.87
C THR A 206 16.41 2.26 13.89
N ASP A 207 15.93 1.02 13.91
CA ASP A 207 16.37 0.00 14.85
C ASP A 207 16.21 -1.40 14.28
N VAL A 208 17.11 -2.31 14.69
CA VAL A 208 17.08 -3.72 14.27
C VAL A 208 17.65 -4.59 15.38
N TYR A 209 16.93 -5.64 15.76
CA TYR A 209 17.41 -6.61 16.74
C TYR A 209 16.90 -8.02 16.44
N LEU A 210 17.76 -9.01 16.69
CA LEU A 210 17.40 -10.42 16.66
C LEU A 210 16.38 -10.73 17.76
N ASP A 211 15.35 -11.50 17.44
CA ASP A 211 14.46 -12.09 18.44
C ASP A 211 15.24 -13.13 19.25
N LEU A 212 15.44 -12.83 20.54
CA LEU A 212 16.12 -13.71 21.49
C LEU A 212 15.15 -14.45 22.41
N ASP A 213 13.83 -14.25 22.25
CA ASP A 213 12.77 -14.78 23.13
C ASP A 213 12.43 -16.25 22.83
N TRP A 214 13.42 -17.00 22.31
CA TRP A 214 13.35 -18.43 22.08
C TRP A 214 13.90 -19.27 23.24
N GLY A 215 14.22 -18.64 24.38
CA GLY A 215 14.59 -19.27 25.65
C GLY A 215 13.45 -19.28 26.69
N ASP A 216 13.64 -19.96 27.82
CA ASP A 216 12.63 -20.20 28.88
C ASP A 216 12.19 -18.94 29.69
N ASP A 217 12.59 -17.73 29.30
CA ASP A 217 12.26 -16.49 30.02
C ASP A 217 11.00 -15.83 29.46
N GLU A 218 10.21 -15.18 30.34
CA GLU A 218 8.84 -14.68 30.10
C GLU A 218 8.60 -14.08 28.71
N ILE A 219 7.73 -14.77 27.94
CA ILE A 219 7.22 -14.41 26.62
C ILE A 219 6.79 -12.94 26.59
N VAL A 220 7.58 -12.08 25.96
CA VAL A 220 7.01 -10.89 25.32
C VAL A 220 6.28 -11.43 24.10
N HIS A 221 5.01 -11.07 23.92
CA HIS A 221 4.25 -11.50 22.74
C HIS A 221 4.92 -10.94 21.47
N SER A 222 5.87 -11.70 20.90
CA SER A 222 6.47 -11.43 19.60
C SER A 222 5.32 -11.33 18.60
N LYS A 223 5.04 -10.12 18.14
CA LYS A 223 3.93 -9.89 17.23
C LYS A 223 4.16 -10.70 15.95
N ILE A 224 3.20 -11.53 15.55
CA ILE A 224 3.32 -12.46 14.42
C ILE A 224 2.75 -11.87 13.12
N SER A 225 3.16 -12.42 11.98
CA SER A 225 2.62 -12.02 10.67
C SER A 225 1.24 -12.65 10.42
N LEU A 226 0.51 -12.17 9.41
CA LEU A 226 -0.76 -12.79 9.00
C LEU A 226 -0.54 -14.23 8.50
N SER A 227 0.56 -14.47 7.78
CA SER A 227 0.88 -15.81 7.28
C SER A 227 1.19 -16.76 8.44
N GLU A 228 1.87 -16.30 9.49
CA GLU A 228 2.11 -17.08 10.71
C GLU A 228 0.82 -17.38 11.46
N ALA A 229 -0.03 -16.37 11.67
CA ALA A 229 -1.34 -16.56 12.31
C ALA A 229 -2.21 -17.56 11.53
N LEU A 230 -2.23 -17.47 10.20
CA LEU A 230 -2.92 -18.41 9.32
C LEU A 230 -2.29 -19.80 9.36
N SER A 231 -0.96 -19.90 9.37
CA SER A 231 -0.23 -21.17 9.47
C SER A 231 -0.61 -21.91 10.74
N ASP A 232 -0.58 -21.23 11.88
CA ASP A 232 -0.89 -21.78 13.19
C ASP A 232 -2.37 -22.20 13.31
N GLU A 233 -3.29 -21.32 12.90
CA GLU A 233 -4.74 -21.58 12.99
C GLU A 233 -5.17 -22.69 12.01
N LEU A 234 -4.68 -22.65 10.77
CA LEU A 234 -5.06 -23.60 9.72
C LEU A 234 -4.28 -24.91 9.82
N GLY A 235 -3.13 -24.93 10.51
CA GLY A 235 -2.24 -26.09 10.62
C GLY A 235 -1.64 -26.49 9.28
N ILE A 236 -1.25 -25.50 8.48
CA ILE A 236 -0.59 -25.64 7.18
C ILE A 236 0.86 -25.16 7.29
N GLU A 237 1.68 -25.36 6.26
CA GLU A 237 3.05 -24.81 6.28
C GLU A 237 3.03 -23.29 6.10
N LEU A 238 4.00 -22.57 6.68
CA LEU A 238 4.11 -21.11 6.56
C LEU A 238 4.15 -20.64 5.10
N SER A 239 4.88 -21.37 4.26
CA SER A 239 4.95 -21.14 2.80
C SER A 239 3.60 -21.28 2.11
N GLU A 240 2.73 -22.18 2.58
CA GLU A 240 1.36 -22.35 2.08
C GLU A 240 0.47 -21.20 2.57
N ALA A 241 0.60 -20.81 3.84
CA ALA A 241 -0.16 -19.72 4.44
C ALA A 241 0.11 -18.37 3.78
N ARG A 242 1.34 -18.12 3.31
CA ARG A 242 1.66 -16.91 2.52
C ARG A 242 0.84 -16.75 1.26
N THR A 243 0.40 -17.84 0.64
CA THR A 243 -0.46 -17.76 -0.56
C THR A 243 -1.89 -17.34 -0.24
N LEU A 244 -2.25 -17.29 1.04
CA LEU A 244 -3.60 -17.02 1.53
C LEU A 244 -3.76 -15.64 2.16
N VAL A 245 -2.67 -14.87 2.34
CA VAL A 245 -2.70 -13.58 3.06
C VAL A 245 -3.58 -12.53 2.39
N ASP A 246 -3.75 -12.61 1.07
CA ASP A 246 -4.60 -11.70 0.28
C ASP A 246 -6.09 -12.08 0.32
N ALA A 247 -6.47 -13.12 1.06
CA ALA A 247 -7.85 -13.58 1.11
C ALA A 247 -8.74 -12.60 1.88
N ASP A 248 -9.86 -12.22 1.25
CA ASP A 248 -10.88 -11.41 1.89
C ASP A 248 -11.45 -12.11 3.13
N TYR A 249 -11.80 -11.33 4.14
CA TYR A 249 -12.52 -11.81 5.31
C TYR A 249 -13.69 -10.91 5.69
N ILE A 250 -14.68 -11.53 6.34
CA ILE A 250 -15.84 -10.83 6.89
C ILE A 250 -15.76 -10.91 8.40
N THR A 251 -15.92 -9.77 9.07
CA THR A 251 -16.08 -9.68 10.51
C THR A 251 -17.52 -9.95 10.91
N ASN A 252 -17.74 -10.95 11.75
CA ASN A 252 -19.04 -11.18 12.36
C ASN A 252 -19.07 -10.49 13.72
N GLU A 253 -19.81 -9.40 13.81
CA GLU A 253 -19.98 -8.60 15.02
C GLU A 253 -21.46 -8.46 15.41
N SER A 254 -21.70 -8.23 16.70
CA SER A 254 -23.03 -7.88 17.22
C SER A 254 -23.39 -6.42 16.90
N GLU A 255 -24.67 -6.05 17.04
CA GLU A 255 -25.13 -4.65 16.90
C GLU A 255 -24.41 -3.68 17.85
N ASP A 256 -23.85 -4.19 18.96
CA ASP A 256 -23.09 -3.42 19.95
C ASP A 256 -21.57 -3.37 19.66
N GLY A 257 -21.11 -3.91 18.52
CA GLY A 257 -19.71 -3.88 18.08
C GLY A 257 -18.81 -4.97 18.69
N LEU A 258 -19.36 -5.94 19.41
CA LEU A 258 -18.58 -7.09 19.90
C LEU A 258 -18.29 -8.07 18.74
N ILE A 259 -17.02 -8.32 18.46
CA ILE A 259 -16.57 -9.28 17.44
C ILE A 259 -16.71 -10.72 17.96
N HIS A 260 -17.38 -11.57 17.20
CA HIS A 260 -17.59 -12.98 17.51
C HIS A 260 -16.59 -13.90 16.81
N ASN A 261 -16.27 -13.61 15.54
CA ASN A 261 -15.30 -14.34 14.75
C ASN A 261 -15.05 -13.59 13.42
N TYR A 262 -14.07 -14.09 12.67
CA TYR A 262 -13.81 -13.68 11.30
C TYR A 262 -14.00 -14.88 10.37
N VAL A 263 -14.48 -14.65 9.16
CA VAL A 263 -14.64 -15.69 8.13
C VAL A 263 -13.83 -15.31 6.91
N PHE A 264 -12.72 -16.03 6.69
CA PHE A 264 -11.88 -15.88 5.50
C PHE A 264 -12.45 -16.67 4.33
N ASP A 265 -12.47 -16.08 3.13
CA ASP A 265 -12.82 -16.75 1.88
C ASP A 265 -11.56 -17.10 1.06
N PHE A 266 -11.12 -18.35 1.17
CA PHE A 266 -9.95 -18.84 0.42
C PHE A 266 -10.27 -19.34 -0.99
N THR A 267 -11.49 -19.14 -1.50
CA THR A 267 -11.97 -19.73 -2.77
C THR A 267 -11.09 -19.36 -3.97
N HIS A 268 -10.56 -18.13 -3.99
CA HIS A 268 -9.75 -17.61 -5.09
C HIS A 268 -8.24 -17.60 -4.81
N HIS A 269 -7.83 -17.92 -3.59
CA HIS A 269 -6.44 -17.82 -3.13
C HIS A 269 -5.80 -19.19 -2.87
N ALA A 270 -6.58 -20.18 -2.42
CA ALA A 270 -6.05 -21.51 -2.15
C ALA A 270 -5.72 -22.28 -3.43
N SER A 271 -4.47 -22.75 -3.53
CA SER A 271 -4.07 -23.73 -4.56
C SER A 271 -4.91 -25.03 -4.44
N PRO A 272 -5.00 -25.87 -5.49
CA PRO A 272 -5.76 -27.12 -5.41
C PRO A 272 -5.34 -28.03 -4.25
N GLU A 273 -4.06 -28.03 -3.87
CA GLU A 273 -3.52 -28.81 -2.75
C GLU A 273 -3.96 -28.25 -1.40
N ILE A 274 -3.83 -26.93 -1.22
CA ILE A 274 -4.28 -26.23 0.00
C ILE A 274 -5.80 -26.35 0.14
N ALA A 275 -6.54 -26.15 -0.95
CA ALA A 275 -7.99 -26.28 -0.96
C ALA A 275 -8.46 -27.68 -0.53
N ASN A 276 -7.70 -28.73 -0.90
CA ASN A 276 -7.99 -30.09 -0.44
C ASN A 276 -7.69 -30.27 1.05
N LYS A 277 -6.59 -29.72 1.57
CA LYS A 277 -6.26 -29.72 3.01
C LYS A 277 -7.35 -29.00 3.82
N LEU A 278 -7.75 -27.80 3.39
CA LEU A 278 -8.78 -27.00 4.04
C LEU A 278 -10.15 -27.69 3.99
N ARG A 279 -10.56 -28.26 2.85
CA ARG A 279 -11.81 -29.03 2.77
C ARG A 279 -11.77 -30.31 3.61
N ALA A 280 -10.63 -30.95 3.75
CA ALA A 280 -10.50 -32.12 4.62
C ALA A 280 -10.71 -31.76 6.10
N LYS A 281 -10.17 -30.62 6.54
CA LYS A 281 -10.25 -30.16 7.95
C LYS A 281 -11.56 -29.42 8.27
N TYR A 282 -11.95 -28.45 7.46
CA TYR A 282 -13.06 -27.52 7.71
C TYR A 282 -14.29 -27.77 6.83
N ARG A 283 -14.23 -28.69 5.86
CA ARG A 283 -15.31 -28.99 4.88
C ARG A 283 -15.72 -27.82 4.00
N SER A 284 -14.96 -26.73 4.01
CA SER A 284 -15.25 -25.47 3.34
C SER A 284 -13.93 -24.75 3.01
N LEU A 285 -13.99 -23.82 2.05
CA LEU A 285 -12.93 -22.82 1.83
C LEU A 285 -13.23 -21.49 2.52
N ASN A 286 -14.46 -21.32 3.00
CA ASN A 286 -14.82 -20.29 3.97
C ASN A 286 -14.48 -20.82 5.37
N VAL A 287 -13.42 -20.32 5.97
CA VAL A 287 -12.92 -20.80 7.26
C VAL A 287 -13.16 -19.74 8.33
N THR A 288 -13.79 -20.16 9.42
CA THR A 288 -14.02 -19.30 10.59
C THR A 288 -12.84 -19.37 11.53
N VAL A 289 -12.26 -18.22 11.86
CA VAL A 289 -11.19 -18.08 12.85
C VAL A 289 -11.72 -17.35 14.10
N PRO A 290 -11.15 -17.60 15.28
CA PRO A 290 -11.65 -17.04 16.54
C PRO A 290 -11.50 -15.51 16.62
N PRO A 291 -12.22 -14.84 17.55
CA PRO A 291 -12.19 -13.38 17.67
C PRO A 291 -10.84 -12.83 18.16
N TRP A 292 -10.03 -13.66 18.83
CA TRP A 292 -8.67 -13.28 19.26
C TRP A 292 -7.61 -13.45 18.16
N PHE A 293 -7.99 -13.84 16.94
CA PHE A 293 -7.06 -14.16 15.85
C PHE A 293 -6.05 -13.04 15.58
N PHE A 294 -6.48 -11.77 15.62
CA PHE A 294 -5.62 -10.61 15.39
C PHE A 294 -4.96 -10.04 16.67
N GLU A 295 -5.20 -10.59 17.86
CA GLU A 295 -4.71 -9.99 19.13
C GLU A 295 -3.18 -9.95 19.22
N ASN A 296 -2.49 -10.92 18.61
CA ASN A 296 -1.03 -11.04 18.65
C ASN A 296 -0.34 -10.57 17.35
N MET A 297 -1.08 -9.97 16.42
CA MET A 297 -0.53 -9.52 15.14
C MET A 297 -0.01 -8.08 15.21
N MET A 298 0.98 -7.73 14.38
CA MET A 298 1.24 -6.31 14.13
C MET A 298 0.02 -5.73 13.41
N ARG A 299 -0.45 -4.58 13.89
CA ARG A 299 -1.46 -3.83 13.15
C ARG A 299 -0.80 -3.27 11.89
N GLY A 300 -1.55 -3.38 10.80
CA GLY A 300 -1.35 -2.75 9.51
C GLY A 300 -2.69 -2.16 9.06
#